data_AF-A0A499VMD1-F1
#
_entry.id   AF-A0A499VMD1-F1
#
_cell.length_a   1.000
_cell.length_b   1.000
_cell.length_c   1.000
_cell.angle_alpha   90.00
_cell.angle_beta   90.00
_cell.angle_gamma   90.00
#
_symmetry.space_group_name_H-M   'P 1'
#
loop_
_entity.id
_entity.type
_entity.pdbx_description
1 polymer ?
#
loop_
_entity_poly.entity_id
_entity_poly.type
_entity_poly.pdbx_seq_one_letter_code
_entity_poly.pdbx_strand_id
1 'polypeptide(L)'
;MLAAVTALLTALVVSAAAVAREDARQQPRATGGPVWTGAWGTAVQRPVEGSEDKGPNWSRQGFADQSVRQVVRVATGGSTVRIRLSHTYGTTPLRITAATVGRSAGDAQVWPGTARELRFGGSQGTTIAPGGTP
;
A
#
# COMPACT_ATOMS: atom_id res chain seq x y z
N MET A 1 27.20 -69.44 57.47
CA MET A 1 27.96 -69.45 56.20
C MET A 1 27.00 -69.12 55.07
N LEU A 2 27.47 -68.25 54.18
CA LEU A 2 26.89 -67.61 52.99
C LEU A 2 25.82 -68.40 52.21
N ALA A 3 24.95 -67.82 51.37
CA ALA A 3 24.49 -66.46 51.06
C ALA A 3 23.41 -66.68 49.99
N ALA A 4 22.34 -65.90 49.99
CA ALA A 4 21.41 -65.86 48.86
C ALA A 4 20.75 -64.49 48.78
N VAL A 5 20.36 -64.15 47.54
CA VAL A 5 19.38 -63.12 47.14
C VAL A 5 19.86 -61.66 47.29
N THR A 6 19.62 -60.71 46.39
CA THR A 6 18.76 -60.62 45.19
C THR A 6 19.31 -59.49 44.31
N ALA A 7 19.15 -59.61 42.99
CA ALA A 7 19.39 -58.56 42.02
C ALA A 7 18.52 -57.32 42.25
N LEU A 8 19.05 -56.13 41.97
CA LEU A 8 18.28 -54.90 41.87
C LEU A 8 18.49 -54.27 40.49
N LEU A 9 17.44 -54.32 39.67
CA LEU A 9 17.33 -53.65 38.37
C LEU A 9 17.01 -52.16 38.60
N THR A 10 17.86 -51.29 38.09
CA THR A 10 17.63 -49.83 38.05
C THR A 10 16.75 -49.48 36.85
N ALA A 11 15.52 -49.03 37.11
CA ALA A 11 14.62 -48.51 36.08
C ALA A 11 14.90 -47.01 35.84
N LEU A 12 15.31 -46.67 34.62
CA LEU A 12 15.50 -45.31 34.14
C LEU A 12 14.14 -44.72 33.73
N VAL A 13 13.64 -43.73 34.48
CA VAL A 13 12.43 -42.99 34.13
C VAL A 13 12.83 -41.78 33.28
N VAL A 14 12.56 -41.84 31.97
CA VAL A 14 12.66 -40.68 31.08
C VAL A 14 11.30 -39.97 31.07
N SER A 15 11.19 -38.84 31.77
CA SER A 15 10.01 -37.97 31.67
C SER A 15 10.16 -37.04 30.46
N ALA A 16 9.32 -37.24 29.45
CA ALA A 16 9.19 -36.30 28.33
C ALA A 16 8.31 -35.12 28.77
N ALA A 17 8.93 -33.97 29.07
CA ALA A 17 8.21 -32.72 29.28
C ALA A 17 7.66 -32.24 27.94
N ALA A 18 6.34 -32.33 27.75
CA ALA A 18 5.65 -31.70 26.63
C ALA A 18 5.74 -30.18 26.78
N VAL A 19 6.61 -29.54 26.00
CA VAL A 19 6.63 -28.09 25.86
C VAL A 19 5.36 -27.70 25.12
N ALA A 20 4.32 -27.29 25.87
CA ALA A 20 3.18 -26.61 25.32
C ALA A 20 3.71 -25.33 24.66
N ARG A 21 3.84 -25.33 23.33
CA ARG A 21 4.05 -24.12 22.57
C ARG A 21 2.75 -23.34 22.71
N GLU A 22 2.73 -22.36 23.59
CA GLU A 22 1.74 -21.31 23.55
C GLU A 22 1.86 -20.68 22.17
N ASP A 23 0.90 -21.04 21.33
CA ASP A 23 0.69 -20.47 20.02
C ASP A 23 0.24 -19.04 20.28
N ALA A 24 1.22 -18.17 20.54
CA ALA A 24 1.06 -16.74 20.69
C ALA A 24 0.63 -16.21 19.32
N ARG A 25 -0.64 -16.44 18.97
CA ARG A 25 -1.31 -15.68 17.94
C ARG A 25 -1.25 -14.24 18.42
N GLN A 26 -0.25 -13.51 17.94
CA GLN A 26 -0.20 -12.07 18.01
C GLN A 26 -1.51 -11.57 17.42
N GLN A 27 -2.46 -11.28 18.30
CA GLN A 27 -3.64 -10.52 17.95
C GLN A 27 -3.11 -9.22 17.33
N PRO A 28 -3.52 -8.87 16.11
CA PRO A 28 -3.13 -7.63 15.48
C PRO A 28 -3.43 -6.53 16.49
N ARG A 29 -2.38 -5.87 16.99
CA ARG A 29 -2.56 -4.72 17.88
C ARG A 29 -3.44 -3.76 17.09
N ALA A 30 -4.66 -3.52 17.56
CA ALA A 30 -5.53 -2.53 16.96
C ALA A 30 -4.77 -1.21 17.00
N THR A 31 -4.17 -0.85 15.88
CA THR A 31 -3.55 0.46 15.73
C THR A 31 -4.74 1.40 15.77
N GLY A 32 -4.87 2.20 16.84
CA GLY A 32 -5.98 3.14 17.05
C GLY A 32 -6.02 4.30 16.04
N GLY A 33 -5.53 4.06 14.82
CA GLY A 33 -5.60 4.97 13.70
C GLY A 33 -6.90 4.76 12.90
N PRO A 34 -7.17 5.67 11.96
CA PRO A 34 -8.35 5.59 11.11
C PRO A 34 -8.34 4.30 10.28
N VAL A 35 -9.51 3.68 10.17
CA VAL A 35 -9.77 2.57 9.24
C VAL A 35 -9.87 3.15 7.84
N TRP A 36 -9.05 2.65 6.91
CA TRP A 36 -9.04 3.08 5.52
C TRP A 36 -9.83 2.12 4.65
N THR A 37 -10.76 2.66 3.86
CA THR A 37 -11.54 1.90 2.88
C THR A 37 -11.23 2.42 1.48
N GLY A 38 -11.14 1.51 0.51
CA GLY A 38 -10.98 1.88 -0.89
C GLY A 38 -12.22 2.59 -1.42
N ALA A 39 -12.06 3.83 -1.89
CA ALA A 39 -13.15 4.62 -2.48
C ALA A 39 -13.24 4.47 -4.01
N TRP A 40 -12.14 4.04 -4.66
CA TRP A 40 -12.02 3.81 -6.09
C TRP A 40 -10.75 2.99 -6.38
N GLY A 41 -10.70 2.31 -7.52
CA GLY A 41 -9.48 1.66 -8.01
C GLY A 41 -9.55 1.30 -9.48
N THR A 42 -8.38 1.15 -10.10
CA THR A 42 -8.17 0.59 -11.44
C THR A 42 -6.88 -0.23 -11.43
N ALA A 43 -6.75 -1.16 -12.37
CA ALA A 43 -5.46 -1.80 -12.63
C ALA A 43 -4.45 -0.75 -13.11
N VAL A 44 -3.20 -0.86 -12.67
CA VAL A 44 -2.10 -0.03 -13.19
C VAL A 44 -1.81 -0.51 -14.62
N GLN A 45 -1.74 0.43 -15.56
CA GLN A 45 -1.52 0.12 -16.98
C GLN A 45 -0.15 0.63 -17.43
N ARG A 46 0.56 -0.18 -18.21
CA ARG A 46 1.79 0.25 -18.89
C ARG A 46 1.50 1.32 -19.94
N PRO A 47 2.40 2.27 -20.19
CA PRO A 47 2.28 3.18 -21.32
C PRO A 47 2.12 2.43 -22.65
N VAL A 48 1.16 2.85 -23.45
CA VAL A 48 0.88 2.29 -24.78
C VAL A 48 0.82 3.41 -25.80
N GLU A 49 1.15 3.08 -27.05
CA GLU A 49 1.04 4.01 -28.16
C GLU A 49 -0.42 4.23 -28.54
N GLY A 50 -0.70 5.38 -29.16
CA GLY A 50 -1.96 5.58 -29.85
C GLY A 50 -2.03 4.67 -31.07
N SER A 51 -3.24 4.42 -31.55
CA SER A 51 -3.46 3.75 -32.84
C SER A 51 -4.67 4.35 -33.52
N GLU A 52 -4.82 4.11 -34.82
CA GLU A 52 -6.02 4.53 -35.55
C GLU A 52 -7.31 3.99 -34.89
N ASP A 53 -7.29 2.73 -34.44
CA ASP A 53 -8.44 2.08 -33.78
C ASP A 53 -8.72 2.57 -32.35
N LYS A 54 -7.70 3.10 -31.64
CA LYS A 54 -7.81 3.49 -30.21
C LYS A 54 -7.76 5.00 -29.99
N GLY A 55 -7.49 5.76 -31.05
CA GLY A 55 -7.26 7.20 -30.97
C GLY A 55 -5.86 7.58 -30.45
N PRO A 56 -5.60 8.88 -30.32
CA PRO A 56 -4.32 9.38 -29.84
C PRO A 56 -4.08 8.99 -28.38
N ASN A 57 -2.83 8.70 -28.04
CA ASN A 57 -2.41 8.41 -26.66
C ASN A 57 -1.03 9.01 -26.39
N TRP A 58 -0.93 9.81 -25.33
CA TRP A 58 0.29 10.52 -24.94
C TRP A 58 1.11 9.79 -23.86
N SER A 59 0.66 8.62 -23.39
CA SER A 59 1.27 7.94 -22.24
C SER A 59 2.73 7.53 -22.48
N ARG A 60 3.12 7.21 -23.72
CA ARG A 60 4.53 6.95 -24.08
C ARG A 60 5.40 8.21 -24.14
N GLN A 61 4.82 9.32 -24.58
CA GLN A 61 5.51 10.61 -24.62
C GLN A 61 5.71 11.16 -23.20
N GLY A 62 4.76 10.90 -22.31
CA GLY A 62 4.77 11.39 -20.94
C GLY A 62 4.43 12.88 -20.87
N PHE A 63 4.69 13.45 -19.70
CA PHE A 63 4.46 14.87 -19.40
C PHE A 63 5.73 15.44 -18.77
N ALA A 64 6.07 16.68 -19.11
CA ALA A 64 7.21 17.40 -18.54
C ALA A 64 6.77 18.82 -18.17
N ASP A 65 7.03 19.22 -16.93
CA ASP A 65 6.69 20.56 -16.40
C ASP A 65 5.21 20.96 -16.61
N GLN A 66 4.33 19.97 -16.50
CA GLN A 66 2.89 20.10 -16.70
C GLN A 66 2.12 19.60 -15.49
N SER A 67 0.90 20.14 -15.32
CA SER A 67 -0.07 19.60 -14.36
C SER A 67 -1.03 18.66 -15.07
N VAL A 68 -1.13 17.43 -14.59
CA VAL A 68 -2.14 16.47 -15.05
C VAL A 68 -3.34 16.52 -14.13
N ARG A 69 -4.53 16.69 -14.69
CA ARG A 69 -5.79 16.66 -13.94
C ARG A 69 -6.55 15.37 -14.20
N GLN A 70 -6.82 14.62 -13.13
CA GLN A 70 -7.62 13.40 -13.19
C GLN A 70 -8.95 13.58 -12.45
N VAL A 71 -10.07 13.30 -13.12
CA VAL A 71 -11.39 13.25 -12.49
C VAL A 71 -11.69 11.80 -12.11
N VAL A 72 -11.78 11.54 -10.82
CA VAL A 72 -12.10 10.21 -10.29
C VAL A 72 -13.51 10.24 -9.71
N ARG A 73 -14.34 9.26 -10.08
CA ARG A 73 -15.63 9.01 -9.44
C ARG A 73 -15.40 8.06 -8.26
N VAL A 74 -15.71 8.52 -7.05
CA VAL A 74 -15.59 7.72 -5.84
C VAL A 74 -16.90 7.02 -5.52
N ALA A 75 -16.83 5.78 -5.06
CA ALA A 75 -17.99 4.98 -4.65
C ALA A 75 -18.40 5.19 -3.19
N THR A 76 -17.45 5.61 -2.34
CA THR A 76 -17.65 5.81 -0.90
C THR A 76 -17.03 7.12 -0.45
N GLY A 77 -17.68 7.79 0.52
CA GLY A 77 -17.20 9.03 1.14
C GLY A 77 -16.40 8.81 2.44
N GLY A 78 -15.85 9.89 2.97
CA GLY A 78 -15.15 9.93 4.25
C GLY A 78 -14.73 11.36 4.60
N SER A 79 -14.28 11.60 5.83
CA SER A 79 -13.77 12.90 6.27
C SER A 79 -12.33 13.18 5.83
N THR A 80 -11.60 12.14 5.43
CA THR A 80 -10.19 12.22 5.02
C THR A 80 -9.97 11.45 3.73
N VAL A 81 -9.13 11.99 2.85
CA VAL A 81 -8.70 11.35 1.61
C VAL A 81 -7.21 11.02 1.72
N ARG A 82 -6.82 9.84 1.23
CA ARG A 82 -5.44 9.45 1.02
C ARG A 82 -5.25 9.07 -0.44
N ILE A 83 -4.27 9.68 -1.09
CA ILE A 83 -3.91 9.39 -2.48
C ILE A 83 -2.61 8.58 -2.47
N ARG A 84 -2.61 7.54 -3.29
CA ARG A 84 -1.52 6.59 -3.47
C ARG A 84 -1.09 6.66 -4.93
N LEU A 85 0.17 7.04 -5.17
CA LEU A 85 0.72 7.21 -6.51
C LEU A 85 1.75 6.11 -6.76
N SER A 86 1.73 5.57 -7.98
CA SER A 86 2.63 4.50 -8.43
C SER A 86 3.46 5.01 -9.60
N HIS A 87 4.73 4.63 -9.61
CA HIS A 87 5.66 4.82 -10.73
C HIS A 87 6.22 3.46 -11.20
N THR A 88 5.42 2.40 -11.09
CA THR A 88 5.86 1.01 -11.26
C THR A 88 6.49 0.71 -12.64
N TYR A 89 6.08 1.43 -13.69
CA TYR A 89 6.58 1.25 -15.06
C TYR A 89 7.60 2.30 -15.48
N GLY A 90 7.91 3.26 -14.61
CA GLY A 90 8.85 4.33 -14.91
C GLY A 90 10.30 3.90 -14.75
N THR A 91 11.16 4.41 -15.63
CA THR A 91 12.60 4.10 -15.66
C THR A 91 13.48 5.22 -15.09
N THR A 92 12.92 6.41 -14.89
CA THR A 92 13.59 7.58 -14.30
C THR A 92 12.81 8.10 -13.10
N PRO A 93 13.42 8.82 -12.13
CA PRO A 93 12.68 9.35 -10.99
C PRO A 93 11.54 10.28 -11.41
N LEU A 94 10.35 10.09 -10.84
CA LEU A 94 9.20 10.97 -11.04
C LEU A 94 9.16 12.02 -9.93
N ARG A 95 9.41 13.28 -10.30
CA ARG A 95 9.32 14.42 -9.37
C ARG A 95 7.91 15.01 -9.39
N ILE A 96 7.26 15.02 -8.25
CA ILE A 96 5.99 15.70 -8.01
C ILE A 96 6.28 16.95 -7.19
N THR A 97 6.08 18.13 -7.78
CA THR A 97 6.37 19.41 -7.11
C THR A 97 5.29 19.79 -6.11
N ALA A 98 4.03 19.55 -6.46
CA ALA A 98 2.86 19.76 -5.62
C ALA A 98 1.68 18.92 -6.15
N ALA A 99 0.68 18.70 -5.31
CA ALA A 99 -0.58 18.13 -5.73
C ALA A 99 -1.75 18.73 -4.92
N THR A 100 -2.92 18.82 -5.55
CA THR A 100 -4.15 19.27 -4.91
C THR A 100 -5.28 18.30 -5.19
N VAL A 101 -6.30 18.30 -4.33
CA VAL A 101 -7.56 17.60 -4.53
C VAL A 101 -8.72 18.58 -4.33
N GLY A 102 -9.78 18.44 -5.12
CA GLY A 102 -10.97 19.26 -5.00
C GLY A 102 -12.18 18.59 -5.64
N ARG A 103 -13.37 19.13 -5.40
CA ARG A 103 -14.59 18.60 -6.01
C ARG A 103 -14.60 18.99 -7.49
N SER A 104 -14.82 18.02 -8.38
CA SER A 104 -14.90 18.28 -9.82
C SER A 104 -16.13 19.13 -10.14
N ALA A 105 -15.93 20.19 -10.93
CA ALA A 105 -17.01 20.99 -11.50
C ALA A 105 -17.29 20.65 -12.98
N GLY A 106 -16.81 19.50 -13.46
CA GLY A 106 -16.86 19.09 -14.87
C GLY A 106 -15.58 19.46 -15.62
N ASP A 107 -15.33 18.78 -16.75
CA ASP A 107 -14.15 18.96 -17.61
C ASP A 107 -12.86 19.09 -16.80
N ALA A 108 -12.15 20.22 -16.94
CA ALA A 108 -10.94 20.58 -16.20
C ALA A 108 -11.19 21.44 -14.95
N GLN A 109 -12.45 21.72 -14.59
CA GLN A 109 -12.82 22.71 -13.58
C GLN A 109 -12.90 22.14 -12.15
N VAL A 110 -12.54 22.93 -11.15
CA VAL A 110 -12.65 22.58 -9.73
C VAL A 110 -13.65 23.52 -9.07
N TRP A 111 -14.56 22.98 -8.26
CA TRP A 111 -15.52 23.82 -7.52
C TRP A 111 -14.77 24.82 -6.63
N PRO A 112 -15.09 26.13 -6.72
CA PRO A 112 -14.43 27.15 -5.92
C PRO A 112 -14.44 26.83 -4.42
N GLY A 113 -13.33 27.09 -3.74
CA GLY A 113 -13.18 26.86 -2.30
C GLY A 113 -13.03 25.40 -1.88
N THR A 114 -13.04 24.44 -2.82
CA THR A 114 -12.92 23.00 -2.50
C THR A 114 -11.51 22.44 -2.65
N ALA A 115 -10.60 23.18 -3.28
CA ALA A 115 -9.21 22.77 -3.45
C ALA A 115 -8.50 22.66 -2.08
N ARG A 116 -7.77 21.56 -1.88
CA ARG A 116 -6.95 21.28 -0.71
C ARG A 116 -5.60 20.76 -1.18
N GLU A 117 -4.51 21.27 -0.59
CA GLU A 117 -3.17 20.75 -0.86
C GLU A 117 -3.00 19.34 -0.29
N LEU A 118 -2.32 18.49 -1.03
CA LEU A 118 -1.85 17.19 -0.55
C LEU A 118 -0.46 17.34 0.04
N ARG A 119 -0.15 16.49 1.02
CA ARG A 119 1.17 16.42 1.65
C ARG A 119 1.75 15.02 1.54
N PHE A 120 3.05 14.96 1.27
CA PHE A 120 3.85 13.74 1.18
C PHE A 120 4.86 13.74 2.33
N GLY A 121 4.58 12.97 3.38
CA GLY A 121 5.41 13.00 4.59
C GLY A 121 5.53 14.41 5.21
N GLY A 122 4.48 15.23 5.10
CA GLY A 122 4.47 16.64 5.54
C GLY A 122 4.96 17.66 4.50
N SER A 123 5.68 17.23 3.47
CA SER A 123 6.17 18.10 2.39
C SER A 123 5.10 18.33 1.30
N GLN A 124 5.18 19.44 0.55
CA GLN A 124 4.26 19.72 -0.56
C GLN A 124 4.48 18.80 -1.77
N GLY A 125 5.72 18.35 -1.98
CA GLY A 125 6.12 17.50 -3.09
C GLY A 125 6.89 16.27 -2.63
N THR A 126 7.18 15.38 -3.58
CA THR A 126 7.96 14.17 -3.38
C THR A 126 8.63 13.72 -4.67
N THR A 127 9.62 12.84 -4.57
CA THR A 127 10.19 12.14 -5.72
C THR A 127 9.93 10.65 -5.55
N ILE A 128 9.30 10.03 -6.55
CA ILE A 128 9.05 8.59 -6.60
C ILE A 128 10.15 7.96 -7.43
N ALA A 129 10.84 6.97 -6.87
CA ALA A 129 11.91 6.25 -7.57
C ALA A 129 11.37 5.46 -8.78
N PRO A 130 12.22 5.14 -9.79
CA PRO A 130 11.88 4.18 -10.83
C PRO A 130 11.33 2.88 -10.25
N GLY A 131 10.26 2.35 -10.83
CA GLY A 131 9.61 1.12 -10.34
C GLY A 131 8.86 1.29 -9.01
N GLY A 132 8.77 2.50 -8.45
CA GLY A 132 8.14 2.73 -7.15
C GLY A 132 6.66 2.33 -7.10
N THR A 133 6.25 1.67 -6.03
CA THR A 133 4.86 1.27 -5.77
C THR A 133 4.28 2.04 -4.58
N PRO A 134 2.93 2.15 -4.46
CA PRO A 134 2.27 2.88 -3.37
C PRO A 134 2.38 2.27 -1.97
#